data_AF-A0A427V4D7-F1
#
_entry.id   AF-A0A427V4D7-F1
#
_cell.length_a   1.000
_cell.length_b   1.000
_cell.length_c   1.000
_cell.angle_alpha   90.00
_cell.angle_beta   90.00
_cell.angle_gamma   90.00
#
_symmetry.space_group_name_H-M   'P 1'
#
loop_
_entity.id
_entity.type
_entity.pdbx_description
1 polymer ?
#
loop_
_entity_poly.entity_id
_entity_poly.type
_entity_poly.pdbx_seq_one_letter_code
_entity_poly.pdbx_strand_id
1 'polypeptide(L)'
;MAIKPCKECGNQISDKAESCPQCGAKQRKKTSWITWVVGIFVVFLIIGAIADGGSGGSASEPSPKELALQNLDFDFEWGKAGFDSVMEINMTIKNNGTKDVKDLTVECVHSSNSGTVVDRNKREVYEVIKAGETKKINNFNMGFIHSQATSSSCSVVDLVVM
;
A
#
# COMPACT_ATOMS: atom_id res chain seq x y z
N MET A 1 -42.22 -37.34 25.27
CA MET A 1 -41.23 -36.90 26.27
C MET A 1 -40.48 -38.14 26.68
N ALA A 2 -39.19 -38.25 26.35
CA ALA A 2 -38.40 -39.41 26.75
C ALA A 2 -37.68 -39.09 28.07
N ILE A 3 -37.69 -40.01 29.01
CA ILE A 3 -36.86 -39.92 30.22
C ILE A 3 -35.53 -40.59 29.90
N LYS A 4 -34.43 -39.89 30.17
CA LYS A 4 -33.08 -40.42 30.00
C LYS A 4 -32.29 -40.27 31.29
N PRO A 5 -31.39 -41.21 31.61
CA PRO A 5 -30.53 -41.05 32.77
C PRO A 5 -29.59 -39.85 32.58
N CYS A 6 -29.37 -39.11 33.66
CA CYS A 6 -28.37 -38.05 33.73
C CYS A 6 -26.98 -38.65 33.49
N LYS A 7 -26.18 -38.02 32.65
CA LYS A 7 -24.85 -38.53 32.29
C LYS A 7 -23.85 -38.56 33.46
N GLU A 8 -24.07 -37.73 34.48
CA GLU A 8 -23.16 -37.63 35.63
C GLU A 8 -23.64 -38.49 36.81
N CYS A 9 -24.90 -38.32 37.24
CA CYS A 9 -25.39 -38.97 38.46
C CYS A 9 -26.38 -40.12 38.21
N GLY A 10 -26.67 -40.46 36.95
CA GLY A 10 -27.55 -41.58 36.58
C GLY A 10 -29.05 -41.38 36.82
N ASN A 11 -29.45 -40.32 37.54
CA ASN A 11 -30.87 -40.07 37.84
C ASN A 11 -31.71 -39.82 36.60
N GLN A 12 -32.95 -40.31 36.63
CA GLN A 12 -33.91 -40.19 35.54
C GLN A 12 -34.37 -38.73 35.37
N ILE A 13 -34.00 -38.11 34.25
CA ILE A 13 -34.34 -36.73 33.94
C ILE A 13 -34.97 -36.61 32.55
N SER A 14 -35.77 -35.56 32.33
CA SER A 14 -36.36 -35.32 31.02
C SER A 14 -35.29 -35.10 29.96
N ASP A 15 -35.51 -35.64 28.77
CA ASP A 15 -34.71 -35.40 27.57
C ASP A 15 -34.52 -33.92 27.20
N LYS A 16 -35.43 -33.05 27.66
CA LYS A 16 -35.41 -31.60 27.45
C LYS A 16 -34.77 -30.79 28.59
N ALA A 17 -34.43 -31.40 29.73
CA ALA A 17 -33.84 -30.69 30.87
C ALA A 17 -32.46 -30.10 30.48
N GLU A 18 -32.28 -28.79 30.69
CA GLU A 18 -31.03 -28.09 30.37
C GLU A 18 -29.94 -28.38 31.40
N SER A 19 -30.33 -28.53 32.66
CA SER A 19 -29.48 -28.95 33.76
C SER A 19 -30.20 -29.99 34.61
N CYS A 20 -29.46 -30.92 35.20
CA CYS A 20 -30.01 -31.92 36.11
C CYS A 20 -30.46 -31.25 37.42
N PRO A 21 -31.72 -31.37 37.85
CA PRO A 21 -32.19 -30.76 39.10
C PRO A 21 -31.63 -31.45 40.36
N GLN A 22 -31.08 -32.67 40.22
CA GLN A 22 -30.56 -33.44 41.35
C GLN A 22 -29.07 -33.19 41.62
N CYS A 23 -28.26 -32.97 40.58
CA CYS A 23 -26.81 -32.75 40.74
C CYS A 23 -26.30 -31.44 40.11
N GLY A 24 -27.17 -30.67 39.44
CA GLY A 24 -26.80 -29.40 38.80
C GLY A 24 -26.08 -29.53 37.46
N ALA A 25 -25.69 -30.74 37.03
CA ALA A 25 -24.89 -30.93 35.81
C ALA A 25 -25.66 -30.51 34.53
N LYS A 26 -25.06 -29.60 33.75
CA LYS A 26 -25.62 -29.11 32.48
C LYS A 26 -25.61 -30.21 31.42
N GLN A 27 -26.77 -30.56 30.89
CA GLN A 27 -26.90 -31.63 29.89
C GLN A 27 -26.74 -31.04 28.50
N ARG A 28 -25.67 -31.41 27.78
CA ARG A 28 -25.46 -30.96 26.40
C ARG A 28 -26.52 -31.60 25.48
N LYS A 29 -27.36 -30.76 24.86
CA LYS A 29 -28.27 -31.16 23.79
C LYS A 29 -27.42 -31.55 22.57
N LYS A 30 -27.73 -32.68 21.92
CA LYS A 30 -27.15 -33.01 20.62
C LYS A 30 -27.77 -32.04 19.63
N THR A 31 -27.02 -31.05 19.18
CA THR A 31 -27.43 -30.24 18.03
C THR A 31 -27.60 -31.19 16.85
N SER A 32 -28.74 -31.10 16.17
CA SER A 32 -29.03 -31.97 15.03
C SER A 32 -28.00 -31.71 13.95
N TRP A 33 -27.56 -32.76 13.25
CA TRP A 33 -26.65 -32.65 12.11
C TRP A 33 -27.18 -31.62 11.08
N ILE A 34 -28.50 -31.50 10.95
CA ILE A 34 -29.18 -30.51 10.10
C ILE A 34 -28.83 -29.08 10.52
N THR A 35 -28.73 -28.81 11.82
CA THR A 35 -28.35 -27.49 12.35
C THR A 35 -26.91 -27.13 11.98
N TRP A 36 -26.03 -28.13 11.84
CA TRP A 36 -24.65 -27.94 11.41
C TRP A 36 -24.56 -27.65 9.90
N VAL A 37 -25.34 -28.38 9.09
CA VAL A 37 -25.43 -28.16 7.63
C VAL A 37 -25.99 -26.77 7.29
N VAL A 38 -27.07 -26.35 7.96
CA VAL A 38 -27.65 -25.02 7.76
C VAL A 38 -26.67 -23.93 8.21
N GLY A 39 -25.95 -24.13 9.32
CA GLY A 39 -24.91 -23.20 9.77
C GLY A 39 -23.79 -23.02 8.74
N ILE A 40 -23.30 -24.12 8.15
CA ILE A 40 -22.28 -24.07 7.09
C ILE A 40 -22.80 -23.36 5.84
N PHE A 41 -24.04 -23.63 5.43
CA PHE A 41 -24.64 -23.01 4.26
C PHE A 41 -24.81 -21.49 4.44
N VAL A 42 -25.24 -21.05 5.61
CA VAL A 42 -25.34 -19.62 5.95
C VAL A 42 -23.96 -18.97 5.95
N VAL A 43 -22.95 -19.58 6.57
CA VAL A 43 -21.58 -19.04 6.56
C VAL A 43 -21.03 -18.92 5.13
N PHE A 44 -21.27 -19.90 4.26
CA PHE A 44 -20.86 -19.85 2.86
C PHE A 44 -21.55 -18.71 2.08
N LEU A 45 -22.85 -18.47 2.31
CA LEU A 45 -23.56 -17.36 1.70
C LEU A 45 -23.03 -16.00 2.16
N ILE A 46 -22.68 -15.88 3.44
CA ILE A 46 -22.13 -14.64 3.98
C ILE A 46 -20.76 -14.37 3.36
N ILE A 47 -19.88 -15.38 3.30
CA ILE A 47 -18.54 -15.27 2.67
C ILE A 47 -18.66 -14.93 1.18
N GLY A 48 -19.62 -15.53 0.47
CA GLY A 48 -19.89 -15.20 -0.94
C GLY A 48 -20.32 -13.75 -1.15
N ALA A 49 -21.08 -13.17 -0.20
CA ALA A 49 -21.51 -11.77 -0.27
C ALA A 49 -20.40 -10.75 0.05
N ILE A 50 -19.35 -11.14 0.78
CA ILE A 50 -18.18 -10.26 1.04
C ILE A 50 -17.14 -10.31 -0.09
N ALA A 51 -17.21 -11.32 -0.95
CA ALA A 51 -16.28 -11.50 -2.06
C ALA A 51 -16.60 -10.61 -3.28
N ASP A 52 -17.81 -10.04 -3.36
CA ASP A 52 -18.19 -9.05 -4.38
C ASP A 52 -17.99 -7.61 -3.86
N GLY A 53 -16.83 -7.38 -3.24
CA GLY A 53 -16.27 -6.04 -3.04
C GLY A 53 -15.64 -5.58 -4.34
N GLY A 54 -16.46 -5.37 -5.36
CA GLY A 54 -16.09 -4.82 -6.64
C GLY A 54 -15.51 -3.41 -6.50
N SER A 55 -14.21 -3.33 -6.23
CA SER A 55 -13.41 -2.19 -6.64
C SER A 55 -13.25 -2.26 -8.15
N GLY A 56 -14.29 -1.82 -8.86
CA GLY A 56 -14.21 -1.44 -10.27
C GLY A 56 -13.28 -0.24 -10.40
N GLY A 57 -11.98 -0.48 -10.26
CA GLY A 57 -10.98 0.40 -10.83
C GLY A 57 -11.06 0.20 -12.33
N SER A 58 -11.69 1.14 -13.03
CA SER A 58 -11.45 1.29 -14.46
C SER A 58 -9.94 1.35 -14.64
N ALA A 59 -9.36 0.31 -15.23
CA ALA A 59 -8.03 0.37 -15.79
C ALA A 59 -8.13 1.33 -16.98
N SER A 60 -8.11 2.63 -16.70
CA SER A 60 -7.87 3.65 -17.70
C SER A 60 -6.48 3.36 -18.25
N GLU A 61 -6.41 3.17 -19.57
CA GLU A 61 -5.14 3.08 -20.27
C GLU A 61 -4.26 4.26 -19.84
N PRO A 62 -3.03 4.02 -19.33
CA PRO A 62 -2.18 5.08 -18.84
C PRO A 62 -1.90 6.07 -19.97
N SER A 63 -1.97 7.37 -19.66
CA SER A 63 -1.68 8.41 -20.64
C SER A 63 -0.25 8.28 -21.18
N PRO A 64 0.04 8.80 -22.38
CA PRO A 64 1.39 8.77 -22.94
C PRO A 64 2.47 9.34 -22.01
N LYS A 65 2.10 10.32 -21.18
CA LYS A 65 2.97 10.94 -20.19
C LYS A 65 3.26 10.03 -19.00
N GLU A 66 2.25 9.33 -18.49
CA GLU A 66 2.42 8.36 -17.40
C GLU A 66 3.27 7.17 -17.85
N LEU A 67 3.09 6.70 -19.09
CA LEU A 67 3.95 5.68 -19.69
C LEU A 67 5.40 6.16 -19.85
N ALA A 68 5.61 7.41 -20.25
CA ALA A 68 6.95 7.98 -20.37
C ALA A 68 7.64 8.10 -19.00
N LEU A 69 6.92 8.54 -17.96
CA LEU A 69 7.44 8.62 -16.58
C LEU A 69 7.82 7.24 -16.04
N GLN A 70 7.01 6.21 -16.30
CA GLN A 70 7.29 4.83 -15.87
C GLN A 70 8.53 4.22 -16.54
N ASN A 71 8.88 4.67 -17.75
CA ASN A 71 10.04 4.17 -18.51
C ASN A 71 11.31 5.01 -18.31
N LEU A 72 11.30 5.98 -17.40
CA LEU A 72 12.49 6.74 -17.02
C LEU A 72 13.13 6.11 -15.79
N ASP A 73 14.35 5.60 -15.94
CA ASP A 73 15.19 5.29 -14.78
C ASP A 73 15.84 6.59 -14.32
N PHE A 74 15.67 6.92 -13.04
CA PHE A 74 16.23 8.12 -12.42
C PHE A 74 17.06 7.73 -11.21
N ASP A 75 18.37 7.92 -11.31
CA ASP A 75 19.32 7.79 -10.22
C ASP A 75 19.85 9.16 -9.83
N PHE A 76 20.05 9.38 -8.53
CA PHE A 76 20.60 10.64 -8.05
C PHE A 76 21.52 10.44 -6.84
N GLU A 77 22.48 11.35 -6.74
CA GLU A 77 23.26 11.62 -5.54
C GLU A 77 23.08 13.10 -5.23
N TRP A 78 23.04 13.45 -3.94
CA TRP A 78 22.86 14.83 -3.53
C TRP A 78 23.95 15.25 -2.54
N GLY A 79 24.24 16.53 -2.53
CA GLY A 79 25.14 17.17 -1.58
C GLY A 79 24.62 18.55 -1.21
N LYS A 80 25.28 19.15 -0.21
CA LYS A 80 25.08 20.54 0.15
C LYS A 80 26.27 21.37 -0.32
N ALA A 81 25.97 22.55 -0.85
CA ALA A 81 26.91 23.58 -1.26
C ALA A 81 26.49 24.93 -0.65
N GLY A 82 27.33 25.96 -0.83
CA GLY A 82 27.01 27.32 -0.38
C GLY A 82 26.65 27.40 1.11
N PHE A 83 27.62 27.14 1.99
CA PHE A 83 27.44 27.14 3.46
C PHE A 83 26.37 26.16 3.94
N ASP A 84 26.35 24.96 3.37
CA ASP A 84 25.39 23.89 3.68
C ASP A 84 23.91 24.29 3.54
N SER A 85 23.63 25.31 2.72
CA SER A 85 22.28 25.88 2.57
C SER A 85 21.68 25.61 1.19
N VAL A 86 22.48 25.30 0.18
CA VAL A 86 22.04 25.04 -1.19
C VAL A 86 22.19 23.57 -1.49
N MET A 87 21.17 22.94 -2.06
CA MET A 87 21.25 21.58 -2.55
C MET A 87 21.76 21.55 -3.97
N GLU A 88 22.73 20.66 -4.22
CA GLU A 88 23.15 20.27 -5.56
C GLU A 88 22.95 18.76 -5.74
N ILE A 89 22.53 18.35 -6.93
CA ILE A 89 22.38 16.94 -7.28
C ILE A 89 23.22 16.55 -8.50
N ASN A 90 23.79 15.36 -8.44
CA ASN A 90 24.24 14.63 -9.61
C ASN A 90 23.14 13.64 -9.96
N MET A 91 22.59 13.74 -11.16
CA MET A 91 21.52 12.85 -11.62
C MET A 91 21.90 12.15 -12.91
N THR A 92 21.49 10.88 -13.00
CA THR A 92 21.52 10.09 -14.23
C THR A 92 20.10 9.76 -14.60
N ILE A 93 19.69 10.19 -15.79
CA ILE A 93 18.36 9.96 -16.33
C ILE A 93 18.50 9.07 -17.56
N LYS A 94 17.84 7.91 -17.55
CA LYS A 94 17.85 6.97 -18.67
C LYS A 94 16.44 6.77 -19.19
N ASN A 95 16.22 7.17 -20.44
CA ASN A 95 14.94 7.02 -21.11
C ASN A 95 14.87 5.65 -21.78
N ASN A 96 14.22 4.67 -21.14
CA ASN A 96 13.96 3.35 -21.73
C ASN A 96 12.71 3.34 -22.61
N GLY A 97 12.04 4.49 -22.76
CA GLY A 97 10.87 4.64 -23.60
C GLY A 97 11.22 4.69 -25.09
N THR A 98 10.17 4.78 -25.89
CA THR A 98 10.25 4.85 -27.37
C THR A 98 10.09 6.27 -27.92
N LYS A 99 9.82 7.24 -27.05
CA LYS A 99 9.63 8.65 -27.39
C LYS A 99 10.68 9.50 -26.71
N ASP A 100 11.06 10.57 -27.39
CA ASP A 100 11.92 11.59 -26.80
C ASP A 100 11.13 12.36 -25.73
N VAL A 101 11.81 12.73 -24.65
CA VAL A 101 11.23 13.51 -23.56
C VAL A 101 12.07 14.74 -23.28
N LYS A 102 11.44 15.78 -22.74
CA LYS A 102 12.13 17.02 -22.37
C LYS A 102 11.49 17.71 -21.18
N ASP A 103 12.18 18.73 -20.68
CA ASP A 103 11.68 19.64 -19.63
C ASP A 103 11.19 18.86 -18.40
N LEU A 104 12.07 18.00 -17.87
CA LEU A 104 11.74 17.12 -16.74
C LEU A 104 11.62 17.95 -15.48
N THR A 105 10.57 17.71 -14.69
CA THR A 105 10.43 18.31 -13.38
C THR A 105 10.89 17.35 -12.30
N VAL A 106 11.96 17.71 -11.61
CA VAL A 106 12.51 16.98 -10.47
C VAL A 106 11.97 17.59 -9.19
N GLU A 107 11.36 16.75 -8.34
CA GLU A 107 10.95 17.11 -6.99
C GLU A 107 11.79 16.32 -5.98
N CYS A 108 12.35 17.04 -5.03
CA CYS A 108 13.07 16.47 -3.90
C CYS A 108 12.36 16.79 -2.59
N VAL A 109 12.28 15.78 -1.71
CA VAL A 109 11.66 15.87 -0.39
C VAL A 109 12.74 15.68 0.66
N HIS A 110 12.88 16.65 1.56
CA HIS A 110 13.93 16.70 2.56
C HIS A 110 13.40 16.33 3.94
N SER A 111 14.11 15.44 4.63
CA SER A 111 13.78 15.05 6.00
C SER A 111 14.92 15.36 6.95
N SER A 112 14.55 15.70 8.18
CA SER A 112 15.49 15.82 9.31
C SER A 112 15.88 14.45 9.87
N ASN A 113 16.82 14.45 10.83
CA ASN A 113 17.23 13.23 11.54
C ASN A 113 16.10 12.57 12.33
N SER A 114 15.03 13.31 12.63
CA SER A 114 13.81 12.77 13.25
C SER A 114 12.90 12.03 12.27
N GLY A 115 13.19 12.10 10.97
CA GLY A 115 12.33 11.61 9.89
C GLY A 115 11.25 12.61 9.44
N THR A 116 11.04 13.69 10.20
CA THR A 116 10.07 14.75 9.85
C THR A 116 10.49 15.43 8.55
N VAL A 117 9.55 15.55 7.59
CA VAL A 117 9.75 16.32 6.37
C VAL A 117 9.86 17.79 6.75
N VAL A 118 10.99 18.40 6.41
CA VAL A 118 11.30 19.79 6.74
C VAL A 118 11.16 20.72 5.54
N ASP A 119 11.30 20.19 4.33
CA ASP A 119 11.34 21.02 3.12
C ASP A 119 11.07 20.19 1.84
N ARG A 120 10.72 20.89 0.75
CA ARG A 120 10.59 20.32 -0.60
C ARG A 120 11.02 21.33 -1.65
N ASN A 121 11.79 20.86 -2.62
CA ASN A 121 12.27 21.67 -3.73
C ASN A 121 11.84 21.05 -5.05
N LYS A 122 11.34 21.88 -5.96
CA LYS A 122 10.92 21.48 -7.31
C LYS A 122 11.66 22.33 -8.34
N ARG A 123 12.27 21.68 -9.34
CA ARG A 123 13.02 22.35 -10.41
C ARG A 123 12.80 21.66 -11.74
N GLU A 124 12.83 22.47 -12.78
CA GLU A 124 12.78 22.00 -14.17
C GLU A 124 14.20 21.85 -14.73
N VAL A 125 14.42 20.71 -15.37
CA VAL A 125 15.64 20.36 -16.10
C VAL A 125 15.33 20.52 -17.58
N TYR A 126 15.74 21.65 -18.15
CA TYR A 126 15.51 21.99 -19.56
C TYR A 126 16.47 21.26 -20.49
N GLU A 127 16.33 19.95 -20.56
CA GLU A 127 17.13 19.06 -21.40
C GLU A 127 16.24 18.14 -22.22
N VAL A 128 16.68 17.81 -23.44
CA VAL A 128 16.06 16.75 -24.25
C VAL A 128 16.80 15.44 -23.99
N ILE A 129 16.05 14.36 -23.78
CA ILE A 129 16.54 13.00 -23.54
C ILE A 129 15.88 12.09 -24.57
N LYS A 130 16.65 11.65 -25.55
CA LYS A 130 16.13 10.83 -26.65
C LYS A 130 15.73 9.45 -26.17
N ALA A 131 14.86 8.78 -26.91
CA ALA A 131 14.55 7.38 -26.69
C ALA A 131 15.82 6.51 -26.67
N GLY A 132 16.01 5.73 -25.60
CA GLY A 132 17.20 4.91 -25.37
C GLY A 132 18.44 5.65 -24.85
N GLU A 133 18.39 6.98 -24.70
CA GLU A 133 19.52 7.78 -24.23
C GLU A 133 19.65 7.72 -22.70
N THR A 134 20.90 7.73 -22.23
CA THR A 134 21.24 8.01 -20.83
C THR A 134 21.96 9.34 -20.75
N LYS A 135 21.39 10.30 -20.03
CA LYS A 135 21.96 11.62 -19.81
C LYS A 135 22.39 11.80 -18.36
N LYS A 136 23.60 12.31 -18.16
CA LYS A 136 24.17 12.62 -16.84
C LYS A 136 24.29 14.12 -16.68
N ILE A 137 23.81 14.63 -15.55
CA ILE A 137 23.84 16.05 -15.21
C ILE A 137 24.45 16.16 -13.82
N ASN A 138 25.55 16.90 -13.70
CA ASN A 138 26.28 17.05 -12.44
C ASN A 138 26.08 18.44 -11.86
N ASN A 139 26.12 18.52 -10.53
CA ASN A 139 26.02 19.75 -9.75
C ASN A 139 24.80 20.61 -10.11
N PHE A 140 23.67 19.97 -10.38
CA PHE A 140 22.43 20.68 -10.68
C PHE A 140 21.88 21.33 -9.43
N ASN A 141 21.71 22.65 -9.45
CA ASN A 141 21.30 23.45 -8.31
C ASN A 141 19.78 23.33 -8.07
N MET A 142 19.40 22.70 -6.96
CA MET A 142 18.01 22.55 -6.53
C MET A 142 17.49 23.75 -5.71
N GLY A 143 18.38 24.66 -5.32
CA GLY A 143 18.10 25.85 -4.51
C GLY A 143 18.34 25.64 -3.03
N PHE A 144 17.87 26.60 -2.23
CA PHE A 144 18.02 26.56 -0.78
C PHE A 144 17.19 25.46 -0.14
N ILE A 145 17.72 24.84 0.91
CA ILE A 145 17.04 23.83 1.73
C ILE A 145 17.09 24.22 3.20
N HIS A 146 16.14 23.72 4.00
CA HIS A 146 16.16 23.88 5.45
C HIS A 146 17.47 23.35 6.08
N SER A 147 18.04 24.10 7.03
CA SER A 147 19.35 23.77 7.65
C SER A 147 19.38 22.40 8.34
N GLN A 148 18.23 21.93 8.84
CA GLN A 148 18.08 20.61 9.47
C GLN A 148 17.88 19.44 8.49
N ALA A 149 17.92 19.67 7.17
CA ALA A 149 17.81 18.59 6.20
C ALA A 149 19.02 17.64 6.31
N THR A 150 18.77 16.36 6.60
CA THR A 150 19.82 15.33 6.74
C THR A 150 19.71 14.24 5.67
N SER A 151 18.54 14.08 5.06
CA SER A 151 18.31 13.16 3.95
C SER A 151 17.40 13.80 2.90
N SER A 152 17.49 13.30 1.67
CA SER A 152 16.66 13.73 0.55
C SER A 152 16.24 12.55 -0.30
N SER A 153 14.99 12.54 -0.75
CA SER A 153 14.48 11.65 -1.80
C SER A 153 14.07 12.49 -2.99
N CYS A 154 14.60 12.19 -4.17
CA CYS A 154 14.30 12.91 -5.40
C CYS A 154 13.65 11.99 -6.43
N SER A 155 12.74 12.54 -7.22
CA SER A 155 12.08 11.83 -8.32
C SER A 155 11.66 12.79 -9.42
N VAL A 156 11.54 12.26 -10.64
CA VAL A 156 10.92 12.98 -11.76
C VAL A 156 9.41 12.88 -11.60
N VAL A 157 8.75 14.00 -11.37
CA VAL A 157 7.29 14.07 -11.14
C VAL A 157 6.51 14.53 -12.37
N ASP A 158 7.22 15.11 -13.35
CA ASP A 158 6.63 15.61 -14.60
C ASP A 158 7.69 15.60 -15.72
N LEU A 159 7.23 15.56 -16.97
CA LEU A 159 8.00 15.71 -18.21
C LEU A 159 7.08 16.09 -19.37
N VAL A 160 7.68 16.53 -20.47
CA VAL A 160 7.02 16.73 -21.76
C VAL A 160 7.44 15.62 -22.74
N VAL A 161 6.47 14.92 -23.32
CA VAL A 161 6.70 13.94 -24.40
C VAL A 161 6.72 14.64 -25.76
N MET A 162 7.63 14.24 -26.64
CA MET A 162 7.75 14.77 -28.01
C MET A 162 7.12 13.88 -29.08
#